data_AF-A0AAW3I2Q7-F1
#
_entry.id   AF-A0AAW3I2Q7-F1
#
_cell.length_a   1.000
_cell.length_b   1.000
_cell.length_c   1.000
_cell.angle_alpha   90.00
_cell.angle_beta   90.00
_cell.angle_gamma   90.00
#
_symmetry.space_group_name_H-M   'P 1'
#
loop_
_entity.id
_entity.type
_entity.pdbx_description
1 polymer ?
#
loop_
_entity_poly.entity_id
_entity_poly.type
_entity_poly.pdbx_seq_one_letter_code
_entity_poly.pdbx_strand_id
1 'polypeptide(L)'
;MDTTYLQLIGVHEHNLTFIRGPISDQVLRNHKAALNSYLAFCNRTVESRIGREFTVEFARQSRAYGAFIATDNRKSAADKLSILRAWKRTVDKHVRETMLKTMAGHSTFHKELRLAIAASGQCLKEIAKAIYTEVKTLNSWCEGVTPIYAAIPALRRLEKHLNLEQGFLERKIVFPTKNGKVPTVASADKYEIRLRETRKDSYYVLPADFSQSLLDEWTVFVHYKTCQHPIGLKRGSRAAWRSLPIEKAGIHVKKQPLAHPAPGLVCSSAHKNLQLLQGFLGFLTKARGSGRATSGLGLQLEKVDSLAVFAIPEFVDSYLEFVKARSGDIVHNGHSNAAGVICGMCREIEGYLWQQPEIFASRVEQFSKGRSWLELCAQTVEVCRSWQRKAAGKKSRDPKAILQPLFAMSDMLHPFKEAIMKLDLAAAAASPGSVHQATYKRDALILGLCLFNPLRHRTLTITKYIEPKKASQSTSNLYQADDGQWWLRFEKGDFKNDESKDEDYSSPITRDLSHRIEQYLEVFRPILVRNNTEAIYLFPNRHGDQINDIGEVIARLARNFIPEVRRLRVHALRHIVATDFLRRNPGKYTLLAGLLHDTLATVLKTYAHGKTESAFRAHEENMKGFYEGI
;
A
#
# COMPACT_ATOMS: atom_id res chain seq x y z
N MET A 1 13.82 -3.29 -43.87
CA MET A 1 13.78 -1.84 -43.56
C MET A 1 13.23 -1.15 -44.78
N ASP A 2 12.29 -0.22 -44.61
CA ASP A 2 11.72 0.52 -45.75
C ASP A 2 12.47 1.85 -46.04
N THR A 3 13.55 2.13 -45.31
CA THR A 3 14.42 3.31 -45.53
C THR A 3 15.38 3.09 -46.71
N THR A 4 15.46 4.08 -47.60
CA THR A 4 16.41 4.13 -48.74
C THR A 4 17.72 4.85 -48.37
N TYR A 5 18.79 4.64 -49.15
CA TYR A 5 20.03 5.39 -48.96
C TYR A 5 19.85 6.91 -49.20
N LEU A 6 18.94 7.31 -50.08
CA LEU A 6 18.60 8.70 -50.34
C LEU A 6 18.05 9.40 -49.09
N GLN A 7 17.14 8.73 -48.38
CA GLN A 7 16.62 9.23 -47.09
C GLN A 7 17.71 9.26 -46.02
N LEU A 8 18.64 8.29 -46.04
CA LEU A 8 19.76 8.24 -45.09
C LEU A 8 20.77 9.38 -45.30
N ILE A 9 20.88 9.94 -46.52
CA ILE A 9 21.80 11.06 -46.79
C ILE A 9 21.47 12.27 -45.93
N GLY A 10 20.19 12.66 -45.84
CA GLY A 10 19.78 13.78 -44.97
C GLY A 10 20.06 13.50 -43.48
N VAL A 11 19.90 12.25 -43.04
CA VAL A 11 20.23 11.83 -41.66
C VAL A 11 21.74 11.90 -41.41
N HIS A 12 22.56 11.54 -42.40
CA HIS A 12 24.02 11.61 -42.30
C HIS A 12 24.53 13.05 -42.25
N GLU A 13 24.00 13.92 -43.11
CA GLU A 13 24.33 15.36 -43.12
C GLU A 13 24.04 16.02 -41.78
N HIS A 14 22.86 15.74 -41.22
CA HIS A 14 22.48 16.21 -39.89
C HIS A 14 23.44 15.70 -38.81
N ASN A 15 23.77 14.40 -38.81
CA ASN A 15 24.67 13.81 -37.81
C ASN A 15 26.10 14.36 -37.91
N LEU A 16 26.61 14.59 -39.12
CA LEU A 16 27.94 15.16 -39.32
C LEU A 16 27.99 16.60 -38.77
N THR A 17 26.99 17.42 -39.09
CA THR A 17 26.88 18.80 -38.61
C THR A 17 26.75 18.87 -37.09
N PHE A 18 25.98 17.96 -36.50
CA PHE A 18 25.83 17.85 -35.05
C PHE A 18 27.15 17.50 -34.34
N ILE A 19 27.97 16.62 -34.94
CA ILE A 19 29.23 16.14 -34.31
C ILE A 19 30.39 17.12 -34.51
N ARG A 20 30.47 17.80 -35.66
CA ARG A 20 31.64 18.59 -36.06
C ARG A 20 31.37 20.10 -36.19
N GLY A 21 30.14 20.56 -35.93
CA GLY A 21 29.73 21.93 -36.23
C GLY A 21 29.46 22.13 -37.73
N PRO A 22 29.45 23.38 -38.24
CA PRO A 22 29.24 23.66 -39.65
C PRO A 22 30.29 22.97 -40.53
N ILE A 23 29.85 22.23 -41.54
CA ILE A 23 30.73 21.48 -42.44
C ILE A 23 30.68 22.10 -43.83
N SER A 24 31.85 22.23 -44.48
CA SER A 24 31.93 22.71 -45.86
C SER A 24 31.22 21.78 -46.86
N ASP A 25 30.65 22.36 -47.92
CA ASP A 25 30.04 21.61 -49.02
C ASP A 25 30.99 20.59 -49.64
N GLN A 26 32.30 20.87 -49.63
CA GLN A 26 33.31 19.95 -50.14
C GLN A 26 33.36 18.64 -49.36
N VAL A 27 33.23 18.69 -48.03
CA VAL A 27 33.24 17.49 -47.19
C VAL A 27 31.98 16.66 -47.43
N LEU A 28 30.81 17.30 -47.58
CA LEU A 28 29.56 16.59 -47.90
C LEU A 28 29.62 15.92 -49.28
N ARG A 29 30.18 16.61 -50.29
CA ARG A 29 30.42 16.03 -51.62
C ARG A 29 31.33 14.81 -51.55
N ASN A 30 32.42 14.87 -50.78
CA ASN A 30 33.32 13.73 -50.58
C ASN A 30 32.62 12.54 -49.92
N HIS A 31 31.76 12.80 -48.93
CA HIS A 31 30.98 11.75 -48.25
C HIS A 31 29.95 11.08 -49.18
N LYS A 32 29.25 11.86 -50.00
CA LYS A 32 28.30 11.35 -51.00
C LYS A 32 29.01 10.57 -52.10
N ALA A 33 30.14 11.07 -52.60
CA ALA A 33 30.92 10.40 -53.63
C ALA A 33 31.45 9.02 -53.16
N ALA A 34 31.92 8.94 -51.92
CA ALA A 34 32.36 7.67 -51.32
C ALA A 34 31.19 6.67 -51.17
N LEU A 35 30.01 7.15 -50.74
CA LEU A 35 28.81 6.31 -50.66
C LEU A 35 28.40 5.80 -52.05
N ASN A 36 28.29 6.68 -53.04
CA ASN A 36 27.87 6.32 -54.40
C ASN A 36 28.82 5.31 -55.05
N SER A 37 30.14 5.51 -54.89
CA SER A 37 31.15 4.58 -55.41
C SER A 37 31.07 3.21 -54.74
N TYR A 38 30.79 3.16 -53.43
CA TYR A 38 30.61 1.90 -52.70
C TYR A 38 29.29 1.19 -53.07
N LEU A 39 28.19 1.93 -53.22
CA LEU A 39 26.92 1.37 -53.65
C LEU A 39 27.02 0.81 -55.08
N ALA A 40 27.68 1.51 -56.00
CA ALA A 40 27.95 1.01 -57.34
C ALA A 40 28.74 -0.30 -57.32
N PHE A 41 29.77 -0.40 -56.48
CA PHE A 41 30.51 -1.66 -56.27
C PHE A 41 29.62 -2.79 -55.75
N CYS A 42 28.64 -2.49 -54.91
CA CYS A 42 27.66 -3.45 -54.41
C CYS A 42 26.46 -3.67 -55.36
N ASN A 43 26.48 -3.14 -56.59
CA ASN A 43 25.35 -3.14 -57.53
C ASN A 43 24.06 -2.55 -56.93
N ARG A 44 24.20 -1.41 -56.24
CA ARG A 44 23.12 -0.64 -55.62
C ARG A 44 23.14 0.81 -56.08
N THR A 45 22.00 1.47 -55.93
CA THR A 45 21.83 2.92 -56.15
C THR A 45 21.36 3.60 -54.87
N VAL A 46 21.31 4.93 -54.84
CA VAL A 46 20.84 5.68 -53.66
C VAL A 46 19.34 5.47 -53.40
N GLU A 47 18.58 5.10 -54.41
CA GLU A 47 17.17 4.74 -54.31
C GLU A 47 16.96 3.34 -53.74
N SER A 48 18.02 2.51 -53.68
CA SER A 48 17.94 1.19 -53.09
C SER A 48 17.67 1.26 -51.58
N ARG A 49 16.92 0.28 -51.08
CA ARG A 49 16.74 0.07 -49.64
C ARG A 49 18.07 -0.30 -48.98
N ILE A 50 18.25 0.08 -47.73
CA ILE A 50 19.43 -0.31 -46.94
C ILE A 50 19.47 -1.84 -46.84
N GLY A 51 20.48 -2.44 -47.46
CA GLY A 51 20.65 -3.88 -47.57
C GLY A 51 21.67 -4.47 -46.59
N ARG A 52 22.07 -5.71 -46.86
CA ARG A 52 23.02 -6.46 -46.00
C ARG A 52 24.43 -5.87 -46.04
N GLU A 53 24.75 -5.15 -47.11
CA GLU A 53 26.04 -4.47 -47.34
C GLU A 53 26.40 -3.44 -46.27
N PHE A 54 25.43 -2.80 -45.61
CA PHE A 54 25.65 -1.88 -44.49
C PHE A 54 25.27 -2.45 -43.13
N THR A 55 24.92 -3.74 -43.07
CA THR A 55 24.59 -4.43 -41.81
C THR A 55 25.57 -5.58 -41.56
N VAL A 56 25.12 -6.82 -41.75
CA VAL A 56 25.90 -8.03 -41.42
C VAL A 56 27.07 -8.28 -42.36
N GLU A 57 27.02 -7.79 -43.61
CA GLU A 57 28.09 -8.02 -44.59
C GLU A 57 29.09 -6.87 -44.70
N PHE A 58 28.90 -5.78 -43.95
CA PHE A 58 29.70 -4.56 -44.09
C PHE A 58 31.20 -4.81 -43.96
N ALA A 59 31.63 -5.59 -42.96
CA ALA A 59 33.06 -5.86 -42.75
C ALA A 59 33.71 -6.67 -43.89
N ARG A 60 32.94 -7.53 -44.57
CA ARG A 60 33.41 -8.29 -45.74
C ARG A 60 33.42 -7.42 -46.99
N GLN A 61 32.32 -6.73 -47.25
CA GLN A 61 32.12 -5.91 -48.45
C GLN A 61 33.01 -4.66 -48.47
N SER A 62 33.20 -3.98 -47.32
CA SER A 62 34.10 -2.82 -47.23
C SER A 62 35.57 -3.21 -47.43
N ARG A 63 36.00 -4.40 -46.99
CA ARG A 63 37.36 -4.91 -47.26
C ARG A 63 37.56 -5.22 -48.74
N ALA A 64 36.59 -5.88 -49.37
CA ALA A 64 36.63 -6.17 -50.82
C ALA A 64 36.65 -4.87 -51.65
N TYR A 65 35.79 -3.91 -51.31
CA TYR A 65 35.79 -2.59 -51.93
C TYR A 65 37.12 -1.84 -51.72
N GLY A 66 37.67 -1.89 -50.50
CA GLY A 66 38.96 -1.29 -50.18
C GLY A 66 40.11 -1.87 -51.02
N ALA A 67 40.13 -3.18 -51.23
CA ALA A 67 41.10 -3.82 -52.12
C ALA A 67 40.90 -3.41 -53.59
N PHE A 68 39.64 -3.28 -54.04
CA PHE A 68 39.29 -2.88 -55.40
C PHE A 68 39.72 -1.45 -55.74
N ILE A 69 39.61 -0.49 -54.81
CA ILE A 69 40.01 0.92 -55.06
C ILE A 69 41.48 1.21 -54.73
N ALA A 70 42.16 0.29 -54.04
CA ALA A 70 43.57 0.45 -53.67
C ALA A 70 44.54 0.19 -54.83
N THR A 71 44.05 -0.37 -55.95
CA THR A 71 44.81 -0.55 -57.19
C THR A 71 45.23 0.78 -57.81
N ASP A 72 44.40 1.83 -57.70
CA ASP A 72 44.68 3.14 -58.28
C ASP A 72 45.41 4.10 -57.32
N ASN A 73 45.04 4.11 -56.02
CA ASN A 73 45.70 4.96 -55.01
C ASN A 73 45.41 4.49 -53.57
N ARG A 74 46.42 3.93 -52.90
CA ARG A 74 46.32 3.44 -51.50
C ARG A 74 45.87 4.50 -50.48
N LYS A 75 46.28 5.77 -50.63
CA LYS A 75 45.93 6.84 -49.68
C LYS A 75 44.46 7.23 -49.80
N SER A 76 43.98 7.36 -51.04
CA SER A 76 42.56 7.60 -51.36
C SER A 76 41.64 6.46 -50.87
N ALA A 77 42.13 5.22 -50.93
CA ALA A 77 41.40 4.05 -50.41
C ALA A 77 41.16 4.12 -48.89
N ALA A 78 42.19 4.51 -48.12
CA ALA A 78 42.08 4.64 -46.67
C ALA A 78 41.08 5.74 -46.26
N ASP A 79 41.08 6.87 -46.95
CA ASP A 79 40.15 7.99 -46.70
C ASP A 79 38.70 7.59 -47.00
N LYS A 80 38.45 6.93 -48.15
CA LYS A 80 37.12 6.42 -48.52
C LYS A 80 36.61 5.37 -47.51
N LEU A 81 37.47 4.49 -47.01
CA LEU A 81 37.10 3.52 -45.97
C LEU A 81 36.78 4.19 -44.64
N SER A 82 37.48 5.26 -44.27
CA SER A 82 37.17 6.05 -43.08
C SER A 82 35.78 6.70 -43.18
N ILE A 83 35.46 7.26 -44.34
CA ILE A 83 34.14 7.81 -44.64
C ILE A 83 33.05 6.72 -44.60
N LEU A 84 33.30 5.53 -45.17
CA LEU A 84 32.35 4.42 -45.10
C LEU A 84 32.07 3.94 -43.68
N ARG A 85 33.06 3.99 -42.78
CA ARG A 85 32.83 3.72 -41.34
C ARG A 85 31.95 4.78 -40.68
N ALA A 86 32.00 6.03 -41.13
CA ALA A 86 31.07 7.07 -40.68
C ALA A 86 29.64 6.81 -41.17
N TRP A 87 29.49 6.36 -42.42
CA TRP A 87 28.19 5.90 -42.95
C TRP A 87 27.64 4.70 -42.18
N LYS A 88 28.47 3.68 -41.89
CA LYS A 88 28.06 2.53 -41.07
C LYS A 88 27.53 2.93 -39.70
N ARG A 89 28.21 3.85 -39.02
CA ARG A 89 27.73 4.40 -37.72
C ARG A 89 26.38 5.09 -37.85
N THR A 90 26.14 5.78 -38.96
CA THR A 90 24.86 6.45 -39.24
C THR A 90 23.75 5.44 -39.49
N VAL A 91 24.03 4.39 -40.27
CA VAL A 91 23.09 3.27 -40.47
C VAL A 91 22.77 2.63 -39.13
N ASP A 92 23.76 2.22 -38.35
CA ASP A 92 23.56 1.54 -37.06
C ASP A 92 22.72 2.37 -36.09
N LYS A 93 22.99 3.68 -36.00
CA LYS A 93 22.20 4.62 -35.19
C LYS A 93 20.75 4.70 -35.69
N HIS A 94 20.55 4.88 -37.00
CA HIS A 94 19.21 5.02 -37.58
C HIS A 94 18.38 3.74 -37.44
N VAL A 95 18.99 2.57 -37.64
CA VAL A 95 18.36 1.26 -37.44
C VAL A 95 17.96 1.08 -35.99
N ARG A 96 18.87 1.40 -35.06
CA ARG A 96 18.62 1.36 -33.62
C ARG A 96 17.46 2.27 -33.22
N GLU A 97 17.45 3.53 -33.67
CA GLU A 97 16.38 4.48 -33.37
C GLU A 97 15.03 4.05 -33.95
N THR A 98 15.01 3.49 -35.15
CA THR A 98 13.79 3.00 -35.81
C THR A 98 13.23 1.76 -35.10
N MET A 99 14.10 0.81 -34.72
CA MET A 99 13.70 -0.36 -33.92
C MET A 99 13.23 0.01 -32.51
N LEU A 100 13.83 1.04 -31.90
CA LEU A 100 13.40 1.53 -30.58
C LEU A 100 12.02 2.19 -30.61
N LYS A 101 11.64 2.82 -31.73
CA LYS A 101 10.31 3.42 -31.94
C LYS A 101 9.21 2.35 -32.12
N THR A 102 9.49 1.25 -32.81
CA THR A 102 8.53 0.14 -32.98
C THR A 102 8.30 -0.69 -31.72
N MET A 103 9.14 -0.55 -30.69
CA MET A 103 9.05 -1.26 -29.41
C MET A 103 8.42 -0.42 -28.27
N ALA A 104 7.51 0.52 -28.60
CA ALA A 104 6.81 1.34 -27.62
C ALA A 104 6.08 0.47 -26.57
N GLY A 105 6.22 0.81 -25.27
CA GLY A 105 5.61 0.07 -24.15
C GLY A 105 6.54 -0.86 -23.35
N HIS A 106 7.75 -1.17 -23.81
CA HIS A 106 8.74 -1.94 -23.01
C HIS A 106 9.73 -1.04 -22.25
N SER A 107 10.17 -1.47 -21.06
CA SER A 107 11.19 -0.73 -20.30
C SER A 107 12.53 -0.68 -21.04
N THR A 108 13.35 0.34 -20.76
CA THR A 108 14.65 0.57 -21.40
C THR A 108 15.57 -0.65 -21.31
N PHE A 109 15.55 -1.38 -20.19
CA PHE A 109 16.26 -2.64 -20.02
C PHE A 109 15.89 -3.69 -21.09
N HIS A 110 14.59 -3.98 -21.26
CA HIS A 110 14.16 -5.05 -22.17
C HIS A 110 14.43 -4.71 -23.63
N LYS A 111 14.33 -3.42 -23.98
CA LYS A 111 14.69 -2.93 -25.31
C LYS A 111 16.17 -3.18 -25.61
N GLU A 112 17.05 -2.76 -24.71
CA GLU A 112 18.50 -2.92 -24.85
C GLU A 112 18.94 -4.39 -24.82
N LEU A 113 18.29 -5.22 -23.99
CA LEU A 113 18.54 -6.65 -23.93
C LEU A 113 18.24 -7.34 -25.27
N ARG A 114 17.05 -7.09 -25.83
CA ARG A 114 16.64 -7.71 -27.12
C ARG A 114 17.53 -7.25 -28.27
N LEU A 115 17.91 -5.97 -28.28
CA LEU A 115 18.84 -5.43 -29.28
C LEU A 115 20.22 -6.08 -29.18
N ALA A 116 20.75 -6.24 -27.96
CA ALA A 116 22.06 -6.87 -27.76
C ALA A 116 22.06 -8.35 -28.15
N ILE A 117 20.97 -9.07 -27.88
CA ILE A 117 20.80 -10.47 -28.29
C ILE A 117 20.63 -10.57 -29.82
N ALA A 118 19.84 -9.71 -30.44
CA ALA A 118 19.67 -9.70 -31.89
C ALA A 118 21.00 -9.37 -32.60
N ALA A 119 21.80 -8.44 -32.03
CA ALA A 119 23.10 -8.05 -32.57
C ALA A 119 24.17 -9.14 -32.43
N SER A 120 24.04 -10.08 -31.49
CA SER A 120 25.00 -11.18 -31.32
C SER A 120 24.83 -12.28 -32.37
N GLY A 121 23.66 -12.37 -33.00
CA GLY A 121 23.33 -13.42 -33.97
C GLY A 121 23.20 -14.83 -33.37
N GLN A 122 23.25 -14.96 -32.04
CA GLN A 122 23.15 -16.23 -31.32
C GLN A 122 21.72 -16.49 -30.85
N CYS A 123 21.32 -17.77 -30.79
CA CYS A 123 20.02 -18.11 -30.22
C CYS A 123 20.06 -18.09 -28.68
N LEU A 124 18.89 -17.93 -28.06
CA LEU A 124 18.76 -17.82 -26.60
C LEU A 124 19.31 -19.05 -25.86
N LYS A 125 19.25 -20.23 -26.49
CA LYS A 125 19.80 -21.49 -25.94
C LYS A 125 21.33 -21.47 -25.86
N GLU A 126 21.98 -20.93 -26.89
CA GLU A 126 23.45 -20.79 -26.94
C GLU A 126 23.93 -19.77 -25.91
N ILE A 127 23.26 -18.63 -25.84
CA ILE A 127 23.59 -17.57 -24.88
C ILE A 127 23.43 -18.09 -23.45
N ALA A 128 22.28 -18.69 -23.12
CA ALA A 128 21.99 -19.22 -21.79
C ALA A 128 23.03 -20.25 -21.33
N LYS A 129 23.48 -21.14 -22.23
CA LYS A 129 24.55 -22.10 -21.96
C LYS A 129 25.87 -21.40 -21.65
N ALA A 130 26.24 -20.38 -22.44
CA ALA A 130 27.50 -19.65 -22.27
C ALA A 130 27.57 -18.82 -20.97
N ILE A 131 26.41 -18.33 -20.50
CA ILE A 131 26.33 -17.51 -19.28
C ILE A 131 25.96 -18.31 -18.03
N TYR A 132 25.88 -19.64 -18.12
CA TYR A 132 25.46 -20.52 -17.03
C TYR A 132 24.12 -20.06 -16.41
N THR A 133 23.07 -20.03 -17.23
CA THR A 133 21.70 -19.67 -16.83
C THR A 133 20.69 -20.51 -17.57
N GLU A 134 19.52 -20.68 -16.98
CA GLU A 134 18.41 -21.38 -17.64
C GLU A 134 17.88 -20.59 -18.84
N VAL A 135 17.60 -21.28 -19.95
CA VAL A 135 16.99 -20.69 -21.14
C VAL A 135 15.67 -19.99 -20.80
N LYS A 136 14.89 -20.57 -19.87
CA LYS A 136 13.63 -20.01 -19.38
C LYS A 136 13.80 -18.64 -18.74
N THR A 137 14.89 -18.43 -18.00
CA THR A 137 15.18 -17.15 -17.35
C THR A 137 15.49 -16.07 -18.39
N LEU A 138 16.29 -16.40 -19.40
CA LEU A 138 16.62 -15.47 -20.48
C LEU A 138 15.40 -15.18 -21.37
N ASN A 139 14.59 -16.19 -21.69
CA ASN A 139 13.29 -16.03 -22.35
C ASN A 139 12.39 -15.09 -21.56
N SER A 140 12.26 -15.30 -20.25
CA SER A 140 11.43 -14.46 -19.39
C SER A 140 11.89 -12.99 -19.43
N TRP A 141 13.20 -12.74 -19.43
CA TRP A 141 13.71 -11.36 -19.58
C TRP A 141 13.42 -10.80 -20.96
N CYS A 142 13.61 -11.59 -22.02
CA CYS A 142 13.19 -11.20 -23.37
C CYS A 142 11.68 -10.96 -23.45
N GLU A 143 10.85 -11.62 -22.65
CA GLU A 143 9.39 -11.44 -22.61
C GLU A 143 8.93 -10.25 -21.76
N GLY A 144 9.83 -9.59 -21.02
CA GLY A 144 9.53 -8.38 -20.25
C GLY A 144 9.59 -8.54 -18.72
N VAL A 145 10.06 -9.70 -18.24
CA VAL A 145 10.33 -9.92 -16.81
C VAL A 145 11.64 -9.23 -16.43
N THR A 146 11.57 -8.29 -15.49
CA THR A 146 12.76 -7.60 -15.01
C THR A 146 13.58 -8.51 -14.08
N PRO A 147 14.92 -8.56 -14.22
CA PRO A 147 15.78 -9.35 -13.32
C PRO A 147 15.62 -8.91 -11.87
N ILE A 148 15.55 -9.88 -10.96
CA ILE A 148 15.62 -9.63 -9.51
C ILE A 148 17.08 -9.41 -9.07
N TYR A 149 17.28 -8.87 -7.87
CA TYR A 149 18.65 -8.58 -7.36
C TYR A 149 19.56 -9.82 -7.35
N ALA A 150 19.02 -10.99 -7.01
CA ALA A 150 19.76 -12.27 -7.05
C ALA A 150 20.23 -12.67 -8.46
N ALA A 151 19.64 -12.10 -9.51
CA ALA A 151 19.98 -12.38 -10.91
C ALA A 151 21.02 -11.42 -11.51
N ILE A 152 21.48 -10.42 -10.75
CA ILE A 152 22.54 -9.48 -11.21
C ILE A 152 23.84 -10.20 -11.62
N PRO A 153 24.33 -11.23 -10.90
CA PRO A 153 25.51 -11.96 -11.35
C PRO A 153 25.34 -12.62 -12.72
N ALA A 154 24.16 -13.16 -13.03
CA ALA A 154 23.85 -13.73 -14.33
C ALA A 154 23.77 -12.66 -15.43
N LEU A 155 23.21 -11.49 -15.10
CA LEU A 155 23.18 -10.35 -16.01
C LEU A 155 24.58 -9.82 -16.35
N ARG A 156 25.49 -9.72 -15.38
CA ARG A 156 26.88 -9.31 -15.65
C ARG A 156 27.62 -10.30 -16.55
N ARG A 157 27.34 -11.61 -16.40
CA ARG A 157 27.85 -12.64 -17.32
C ARG A 157 27.27 -12.47 -18.72
N LEU A 158 25.99 -12.11 -18.83
CA LEU A 158 25.35 -11.80 -20.10
C LEU A 158 25.95 -10.57 -20.78
N GLU A 159 26.18 -9.48 -20.04
CA GLU A 159 26.85 -8.28 -20.57
C GLU A 159 28.25 -8.61 -21.10
N LYS A 160 29.05 -9.35 -20.31
CA LYS A 160 30.37 -9.81 -20.72
C LYS A 160 30.31 -10.68 -21.98
N HIS A 161 29.36 -11.61 -22.05
CA HIS A 161 29.19 -12.52 -23.20
C HIS A 161 28.75 -11.78 -24.47
N LEU A 162 27.92 -10.74 -24.33
CA LEU A 162 27.45 -9.91 -25.44
C LEU A 162 28.40 -8.75 -25.78
N ASN A 163 29.61 -8.70 -25.18
CA ASN A 163 30.57 -7.61 -25.34
C ASN A 163 29.99 -6.21 -25.03
N LEU A 164 29.09 -6.14 -24.05
CA LEU A 164 28.54 -4.89 -23.53
C LEU A 164 29.45 -4.32 -22.44
N GLU A 165 29.40 -3.01 -22.25
CA GLU A 165 30.07 -2.36 -21.12
C GLU A 165 29.56 -2.95 -19.79
N GLN A 166 30.44 -3.11 -18.80
CA GLN A 166 30.06 -3.65 -17.50
C GLN A 166 29.00 -2.75 -16.85
N GLY A 167 27.88 -3.37 -16.46
CA GLY A 167 26.73 -2.70 -15.90
C GLY A 167 25.87 -1.95 -16.93
N PHE A 168 26.09 -2.15 -18.24
CA PHE A 168 25.29 -1.50 -19.28
C PHE A 168 23.80 -1.82 -19.16
N LEU A 169 23.43 -3.10 -19.14
CA LEU A 169 22.06 -3.56 -18.93
C LEU A 169 21.64 -3.36 -17.48
N GLU A 170 22.54 -3.59 -16.52
CA GLU A 170 22.29 -3.37 -15.08
C GLU A 170 21.80 -1.95 -14.79
N ARG A 171 22.45 -0.92 -15.36
CA ARG A 171 22.06 0.49 -15.22
C ARG A 171 20.73 0.83 -15.91
N LYS A 172 20.27 -0.01 -16.84
CA LYS A 172 18.95 0.14 -17.48
C LYS A 172 17.85 -0.62 -16.75
N ILE A 173 18.20 -1.50 -15.81
CA ILE A 173 17.23 -2.07 -14.88
C ILE A 173 16.72 -0.93 -14.01
N VAL A 174 15.49 -0.52 -14.30
CA VAL A 174 14.70 0.20 -13.32
C VAL A 174 14.25 -0.85 -12.32
N PHE A 175 15.08 -1.10 -11.32
CA PHE A 175 14.53 -1.63 -10.08
C PHE A 175 13.49 -0.61 -9.65
N PRO A 176 12.27 -1.02 -9.26
CA PRO A 176 11.37 -0.13 -8.57
C PRO A 176 12.13 0.38 -7.36
N THR A 177 12.74 1.55 -7.49
CA THR A 177 13.48 2.15 -6.41
C THR A 177 12.42 2.44 -5.36
N LYS A 178 12.66 1.94 -4.14
CA LYS A 178 12.00 2.50 -2.95
C LYS A 178 12.31 4.01 -2.76
N ASN A 179 13.14 4.57 -3.64
CA ASN A 179 13.76 5.89 -3.53
C ASN A 179 13.04 6.87 -4.44
N GLY A 180 11.92 7.32 -3.91
CA GLY A 180 11.23 8.53 -4.28
C GLY A 180 10.24 8.81 -3.16
N LYS A 181 10.66 8.70 -1.89
CA LYS A 181 9.88 9.35 -0.84
C LYS A 181 9.86 10.81 -1.23
N VAL A 182 8.70 11.30 -1.66
CA VAL A 182 8.54 12.72 -1.90
C VAL A 182 8.89 13.39 -0.57
N PRO A 183 9.83 14.34 -0.55
CA PRO A 183 10.17 15.06 0.68
C PRO A 183 8.87 15.53 1.33
N THR A 184 8.60 15.02 2.52
CA THR A 184 7.36 15.36 3.22
C THR A 184 7.47 16.81 3.65
N VAL A 185 6.57 17.66 3.15
CA VAL A 185 6.54 19.10 3.50
C VAL A 185 6.11 19.27 4.96
N ALA A 186 5.30 18.35 5.49
CA ALA A 186 4.85 18.36 6.88
C ALA A 186 5.92 17.88 7.89
N SER A 187 6.18 18.69 8.90
CA SER A 187 7.07 18.37 10.03
C SER A 187 6.51 17.21 10.89
N ALA A 188 7.41 16.50 11.59
CA ALA A 188 7.00 15.44 12.51
C ALA A 188 6.32 16.06 13.75
N ASP A 189 5.15 15.53 14.16
CA ASP A 189 4.51 15.97 15.39
C ASP A 189 5.18 15.35 16.64
N LYS A 190 5.06 16.03 17.81
CA LYS A 190 5.58 15.53 19.10
C LYS A 190 5.09 14.12 19.42
N TYR A 191 3.86 13.78 18.99
CA TYR A 191 3.26 12.47 19.15
C TYR A 191 4.03 11.38 18.39
N GLU A 192 4.44 11.62 17.14
CA GLU A 192 5.18 10.66 16.33
C GLU A 192 6.57 10.39 16.89
N ILE A 193 7.28 11.44 17.31
CA ILE A 193 8.60 11.30 17.94
C ILE A 193 8.46 10.41 19.19
N ARG A 194 7.51 10.74 20.07
CA ARG A 194 7.23 9.94 21.27
C ARG A 194 6.85 8.50 20.94
N LEU A 195 5.99 8.27 19.95
CA LEU A 195 5.58 6.93 19.55
C LEU A 195 6.75 6.11 18.99
N ARG A 196 7.68 6.75 18.29
CA ARG A 196 8.88 6.08 17.75
C ARG A 196 9.83 5.67 18.87
N GLU A 197 10.07 6.56 19.84
CA GLU A 197 10.95 6.25 20.98
C GLU A 197 10.35 5.16 21.87
N THR A 198 9.06 5.28 22.22
CA THR A 198 8.37 4.25 23.04
C THR A 198 8.31 2.87 22.36
N ARG A 199 8.34 2.79 21.03
CA ARG A 199 8.39 1.50 20.33
C ARG A 199 9.73 0.77 20.44
N LYS A 200 10.84 1.50 20.70
CA LYS A 200 12.15 0.88 20.93
C LYS A 200 12.19 0.14 22.26
N ASP A 201 11.44 0.64 23.24
CA ASP A 201 11.27 0.03 24.55
C ASP A 201 9.97 -0.79 24.60
N SER A 202 9.96 -1.94 23.91
CA SER A 202 8.83 -2.88 24.00
C SER A 202 8.76 -3.51 25.38
N TYR A 203 7.54 -3.82 25.82
CA TYR A 203 7.30 -4.45 27.12
C TYR A 203 6.26 -5.56 27.08
N TYR A 204 5.69 -5.90 25.92
CA TYR A 204 4.60 -6.89 25.84
C TYR A 204 5.11 -8.31 26.09
N VAL A 205 4.39 -9.10 26.90
CA VAL A 205 4.58 -10.55 26.99
C VAL A 205 3.98 -11.21 25.74
N LEU A 206 4.68 -12.15 25.13
CA LEU A 206 4.17 -12.87 23.97
C LEU A 206 3.22 -13.98 24.42
N PRO A 207 2.19 -14.35 23.63
CA PRO A 207 1.28 -15.42 24.02
C PRO A 207 1.96 -16.79 24.15
N ALA A 208 3.14 -16.95 23.52
CA ALA A 208 3.96 -18.15 23.64
C ALA A 208 4.60 -18.30 25.03
N ASP A 209 4.68 -17.22 25.80
CA ASP A 209 5.25 -17.20 27.16
C ASP A 209 4.16 -17.36 28.24
N PHE A 210 2.88 -17.48 27.86
CA PHE A 210 1.79 -17.70 28.81
C PHE A 210 1.83 -19.15 29.32
N SER A 211 1.62 -19.34 30.62
CA SER A 211 1.43 -20.69 31.16
C SER A 211 0.12 -21.30 30.67
N GLN A 212 0.04 -22.63 30.76
CA GLN A 212 -1.20 -23.34 30.44
C GLN A 212 -2.38 -22.85 31.30
N SER A 213 -2.13 -22.51 32.58
CA SER A 213 -3.16 -21.99 33.48
C SER A 213 -3.76 -20.67 32.95
N LEU A 214 -2.93 -19.73 32.49
CA LEU A 214 -3.43 -18.48 31.93
C LEU A 214 -4.16 -18.70 30.60
N LEU A 215 -3.67 -19.61 29.76
CA LEU A 215 -4.33 -19.97 28.49
C LEU A 215 -5.73 -20.55 28.72
N ASP A 216 -5.89 -21.39 29.74
CA ASP A 216 -7.17 -21.96 30.14
C ASP A 216 -8.12 -20.87 30.68
N GLU A 217 -7.63 -20.02 31.59
CA GLU A 217 -8.40 -18.86 32.11
C GLU A 217 -8.87 -17.94 30.97
N TRP A 218 -7.98 -17.65 30.02
CA TRP A 218 -8.29 -16.83 28.85
C TRP A 218 -9.34 -17.49 27.96
N THR A 219 -9.24 -18.79 27.72
CA THR A 219 -10.19 -19.55 26.90
C THR A 219 -11.58 -19.53 27.52
N VAL A 220 -11.69 -19.78 28.84
CA VAL A 220 -12.97 -19.72 29.56
C VAL A 220 -13.52 -18.29 29.56
N PHE A 221 -12.68 -17.27 29.72
CA PHE A 221 -13.12 -15.87 29.65
C PHE A 221 -13.64 -15.48 28.26
N VAL A 222 -12.95 -15.89 27.18
CA VAL A 222 -13.41 -15.67 25.81
C VAL A 222 -14.75 -16.37 25.59
N HIS A 223 -14.88 -17.62 26.00
CA HIS A 223 -16.16 -18.35 25.94
C HIS A 223 -17.27 -17.62 26.70
N TYR A 224 -17.02 -17.21 27.95
CA TYR A 224 -17.95 -16.40 28.75
C TYR A 224 -18.35 -15.11 28.05
N LYS A 225 -17.47 -14.48 27.25
CA LYS A 225 -17.78 -13.26 26.52
C LYS A 225 -18.51 -13.49 25.20
N THR A 226 -18.36 -14.65 24.57
CA THR A 226 -18.91 -14.89 23.22
C THR A 226 -20.07 -15.85 23.17
N CYS A 227 -20.29 -16.67 24.20
CA CYS A 227 -21.45 -17.57 24.27
C CYS A 227 -22.75 -16.79 24.27
N GLN A 228 -23.86 -17.40 23.83
CA GLN A 228 -25.17 -16.74 23.83
C GLN A 228 -25.67 -16.51 25.26
N HIS A 229 -25.61 -17.55 26.09
CA HIS A 229 -26.01 -17.52 27.49
C HIS A 229 -24.92 -18.16 28.36
N PRO A 230 -24.23 -17.39 29.23
CA PRO A 230 -23.29 -17.98 30.17
C PRO A 230 -24.05 -18.76 31.25
N ILE A 231 -23.72 -20.04 31.40
CA ILE A 231 -24.31 -20.91 32.44
C ILE A 231 -23.65 -20.59 33.78
N GLY A 232 -24.44 -20.41 34.83
CA GLY A 232 -23.95 -20.17 36.20
C GLY A 232 -23.36 -18.76 36.45
N LEU A 233 -23.24 -17.92 35.43
CA LEU A 233 -22.71 -16.56 35.54
C LEU A 233 -23.69 -15.55 34.93
N LYS A 234 -23.75 -14.37 35.51
CA LYS A 234 -24.47 -13.20 34.99
C LYS A 234 -23.58 -12.39 34.06
N ARG A 235 -24.18 -11.86 32.99
CA ARG A 235 -23.52 -10.99 32.01
C ARG A 235 -24.53 -9.99 31.46
N GLY A 236 -24.23 -8.70 31.59
CA GLY A 236 -25.07 -7.65 31.02
C GLY A 236 -25.20 -7.78 29.49
N SER A 237 -26.35 -7.38 28.95
CA SER A 237 -26.69 -7.54 27.52
C SER A 237 -25.66 -6.89 26.58
N ARG A 238 -25.10 -5.74 26.94
CA ARG A 238 -24.06 -5.03 26.17
C ARG A 238 -22.63 -5.51 26.43
N ALA A 239 -22.44 -6.48 27.32
CA ALA A 239 -21.11 -6.98 27.69
C ALA A 239 -20.66 -8.18 26.86
N ALA A 240 -21.55 -8.76 26.04
CA ALA A 240 -21.23 -9.81 25.09
C ALA A 240 -20.30 -9.29 23.99
N TRP A 241 -19.35 -10.12 23.59
CA TRP A 241 -18.45 -9.85 22.48
C TRP A 241 -18.97 -10.52 21.22
N ARG A 242 -18.94 -9.75 20.14
CA ARG A 242 -19.37 -10.22 18.82
C ARG A 242 -18.31 -11.11 18.18
N SER A 243 -18.73 -12.33 17.86
CA SER A 243 -18.00 -13.27 17.01
C SER A 243 -18.37 -13.08 15.55
N LEU A 244 -17.40 -13.26 14.66
CA LEU A 244 -17.56 -13.09 13.22
C LEU A 244 -16.98 -14.30 12.51
N PRO A 245 -17.57 -14.73 11.38
CA PRO A 245 -16.91 -15.69 10.48
C PRO A 245 -15.50 -15.20 10.08
N ILE A 246 -14.55 -16.13 9.98
CA ILE A 246 -13.14 -15.81 9.75
C ILE A 246 -12.93 -15.00 8.47
N GLU A 247 -13.69 -15.25 7.41
CA GLU A 247 -13.65 -14.53 6.14
C GLU A 247 -14.07 -13.06 6.27
N LYS A 248 -14.94 -12.75 7.24
CA LYS A 248 -15.42 -11.38 7.54
C LYS A 248 -14.49 -10.59 8.47
N ALA A 249 -13.35 -11.14 8.87
CA ALA A 249 -12.40 -10.45 9.76
C ALA A 249 -11.18 -9.88 9.02
N GLY A 250 -10.40 -9.02 9.68
CA GLY A 250 -9.10 -8.57 9.20
C GLY A 250 -7.99 -9.55 9.55
N ILE A 251 -6.92 -9.61 8.74
CA ILE A 251 -5.88 -10.65 8.83
C ILE A 251 -5.25 -10.79 10.22
N HIS A 252 -5.06 -9.68 10.94
CA HIS A 252 -4.40 -9.68 12.24
C HIS A 252 -5.21 -10.42 13.30
N VAL A 253 -6.54 -10.33 13.22
CA VAL A 253 -7.43 -11.07 14.12
C VAL A 253 -7.47 -12.54 13.71
N LYS A 254 -7.54 -12.83 12.41
CA LYS A 254 -7.52 -14.22 11.88
C LYS A 254 -6.28 -15.00 12.33
N LYS A 255 -5.11 -14.35 12.33
CA LYS A 255 -3.82 -14.96 12.67
C LYS A 255 -3.53 -15.07 14.16
N GLN A 256 -4.43 -14.63 15.04
CA GLN A 256 -4.24 -14.73 16.49
C GLN A 256 -5.11 -15.86 17.04
N PRO A 257 -4.59 -17.07 17.31
CA PRO A 257 -5.38 -18.22 17.79
C PRO A 257 -6.21 -17.91 19.04
N LEU A 258 -5.65 -17.12 19.98
CA LEU A 258 -6.34 -16.72 21.21
C LEU A 258 -7.51 -15.74 21.00
N ALA A 259 -7.80 -15.36 19.76
CA ALA A 259 -8.99 -14.57 19.41
C ALA A 259 -10.10 -15.43 18.79
N HIS A 260 -9.95 -16.76 18.70
CA HIS A 260 -10.93 -17.68 18.13
C HIS A 260 -11.78 -18.30 19.25
N PRO A 261 -13.06 -17.90 19.41
CA PRO A 261 -13.94 -18.51 20.40
C PRO A 261 -14.41 -19.92 20.01
N ALA A 262 -14.39 -20.27 18.71
CA ALA A 262 -14.78 -21.56 18.17
C ALA A 262 -14.18 -21.73 16.76
N PRO A 263 -14.10 -22.97 16.22
CA PRO A 263 -13.64 -23.20 14.85
C PRO A 263 -14.39 -22.35 13.82
N GLY A 264 -13.66 -21.67 12.93
CA GLY A 264 -14.22 -20.82 11.88
C GLY A 264 -14.72 -19.44 12.34
N LEU A 265 -14.71 -19.15 13.65
CA LEU A 265 -15.13 -17.86 14.21
C LEU A 265 -13.96 -17.10 14.84
N VAL A 266 -14.02 -15.77 14.78
CA VAL A 266 -13.04 -14.89 15.39
C VAL A 266 -13.70 -13.70 16.09
N CYS A 267 -13.07 -13.23 17.17
CA CYS A 267 -13.57 -12.14 17.99
C CYS A 267 -12.55 -10.98 18.04
N SER A 268 -12.88 -9.87 17.40
CA SER A 268 -12.01 -8.67 17.40
C SER A 268 -11.85 -8.06 18.79
N SER A 269 -12.88 -8.16 19.64
CA SER A 269 -12.80 -7.73 21.04
C SER A 269 -11.82 -8.60 21.82
N ALA A 270 -11.84 -9.92 21.65
CA ALA A 270 -10.86 -10.82 22.28
C ALA A 270 -9.43 -10.42 21.90
N HIS A 271 -9.14 -10.20 20.61
CA HIS A 271 -7.82 -9.75 20.17
C HIS A 271 -7.36 -8.44 20.84
N LYS A 272 -8.26 -7.44 20.95
CA LYS A 272 -7.94 -6.17 21.61
C LYS A 272 -7.71 -6.31 23.11
N ASN A 273 -8.49 -7.15 23.79
CA ASN A 273 -8.35 -7.40 25.23
C ASN A 273 -7.10 -8.23 25.52
N LEU A 274 -6.71 -9.13 24.60
CA LEU A 274 -5.45 -9.87 24.68
C LEU A 274 -4.25 -8.91 24.64
N GLN A 275 -4.27 -7.91 23.75
CA GLN A 275 -3.22 -6.89 23.71
C GLN A 275 -3.12 -6.07 25.02
N LEU A 276 -4.25 -5.85 25.70
CA LEU A 276 -4.24 -5.24 27.03
C LEU A 276 -3.57 -6.18 28.05
N LEU A 277 -3.94 -7.47 28.09
CA LEU A 277 -3.33 -8.46 28.96
C LEU A 277 -1.82 -8.57 28.73
N GLN A 278 -1.39 -8.74 27.48
CA GLN A 278 0.02 -8.81 27.11
C GLN A 278 0.81 -7.58 27.56
N GLY A 279 0.24 -6.39 27.39
CA GLY A 279 0.85 -5.14 27.85
C GLY A 279 0.82 -5.01 29.38
N PHE A 280 -0.24 -5.45 30.03
CA PHE A 280 -0.38 -5.38 31.49
C PHE A 280 0.64 -6.29 32.17
N LEU A 281 0.66 -7.58 31.83
CA LEU A 281 1.67 -8.54 32.31
C LEU A 281 3.07 -8.06 31.99
N GLY A 282 3.25 -7.56 30.78
CA GLY A 282 4.48 -6.95 30.32
C GLY A 282 5.00 -5.81 31.18
N PHE A 283 4.12 -4.95 31.66
CA PHE A 283 4.47 -3.90 32.60
C PHE A 283 4.81 -4.47 33.99
N LEU A 284 4.04 -5.44 34.48
CA LEU A 284 4.29 -6.07 35.78
C LEU A 284 5.67 -6.74 35.82
N THR A 285 6.06 -7.41 34.74
CA THR A 285 7.32 -8.17 34.67
C THR A 285 8.52 -7.36 34.21
N LYS A 286 8.29 -6.24 33.52
CA LYS A 286 9.38 -5.34 33.11
C LYS A 286 10.18 -4.89 34.34
N ALA A 287 11.51 -4.94 34.20
CA ALA A 287 12.43 -4.57 35.27
C ALA A 287 12.17 -3.16 35.81
N ARG A 288 12.48 -2.97 37.10
CA ARG A 288 12.47 -1.65 37.73
C ARG A 288 13.61 -0.82 37.16
N GLY A 289 13.32 0.41 36.79
CA GLY A 289 14.26 1.36 36.22
C GLY A 289 14.10 2.75 36.82
N SER A 290 14.96 3.68 36.43
CA SER A 290 14.95 5.06 36.94
C SER A 290 13.86 5.94 36.31
N GLY A 291 13.36 5.59 35.13
CA GLY A 291 12.36 6.39 34.40
C GLY A 291 10.92 5.90 34.60
N ARG A 292 9.98 6.80 34.92
CA ARG A 292 8.54 6.46 35.05
C ARG A 292 7.94 5.80 33.79
N ALA A 293 8.45 6.12 32.61
CA ALA A 293 7.98 5.59 31.33
C ALA A 293 8.63 4.25 30.92
N THR A 294 9.72 3.86 31.59
CA THR A 294 10.53 2.67 31.27
C THR A 294 10.64 1.69 32.43
N SER A 295 10.24 2.06 33.64
CA SER A 295 10.20 1.19 34.80
C SER A 295 8.91 0.37 34.84
N GLY A 296 9.03 -0.95 34.89
CA GLY A 296 7.93 -1.83 35.32
C GLY A 296 7.95 -2.10 36.82
N LEU A 297 7.29 -3.18 37.25
CA LEU A 297 7.29 -3.61 38.66
C LEU A 297 8.36 -4.66 38.99
N GLY A 298 8.97 -5.28 37.98
CA GLY A 298 10.03 -6.29 38.13
C GLY A 298 9.54 -7.60 38.77
N LEU A 299 8.27 -7.94 38.61
CA LEU A 299 7.71 -9.19 39.14
C LEU A 299 8.08 -10.38 38.23
N GLN A 300 8.18 -11.57 38.82
CA GLN A 300 8.33 -12.81 38.05
C GLN A 300 7.03 -13.16 37.34
N LEU A 301 7.09 -13.55 36.06
CA LEU A 301 5.90 -13.83 35.25
C LEU A 301 5.05 -14.92 35.91
N GLU A 302 5.68 -15.97 36.41
CA GLU A 302 5.04 -17.13 37.06
C GLU A 302 4.18 -16.74 38.28
N LYS A 303 4.46 -15.58 38.90
CA LYS A 303 3.72 -15.05 40.05
C LYS A 303 2.54 -14.18 39.67
N VAL A 304 2.47 -13.72 38.42
CA VAL A 304 1.45 -12.79 37.92
C VAL A 304 0.72 -13.32 36.67
N ASP A 305 0.95 -14.56 36.29
CA ASP A 305 0.41 -15.20 35.10
C ASP A 305 -1.04 -15.69 35.30
N SER A 306 -1.95 -14.76 35.59
CA SER A 306 -3.38 -15.02 35.78
C SER A 306 -4.19 -13.76 35.44
N LEU A 307 -5.43 -13.90 34.97
CA LEU A 307 -6.37 -12.79 34.83
C LEU A 307 -6.69 -12.13 36.19
N ALA A 308 -6.49 -12.84 37.30
CA ALA A 308 -6.74 -12.33 38.65
C ALA A 308 -5.95 -11.06 38.99
N VAL A 309 -4.79 -10.84 38.35
CA VAL A 309 -3.97 -9.64 38.57
C VAL A 309 -4.66 -8.35 38.19
N PHE A 310 -5.70 -8.41 37.35
CA PHE A 310 -6.54 -7.25 37.05
C PHE A 310 -7.39 -6.81 38.23
N ALA A 311 -7.63 -7.65 39.24
CA ALA A 311 -8.36 -7.30 40.45
C ALA A 311 -7.48 -6.62 41.52
N ILE A 312 -6.17 -6.49 41.30
CA ILE A 312 -5.26 -5.84 42.25
C ILE A 312 -5.20 -4.33 41.96
N PRO A 313 -5.78 -3.46 42.82
CA PRO A 313 -5.94 -2.04 42.52
C PRO A 313 -4.59 -1.33 42.35
N GLU A 314 -3.57 -1.71 43.11
CA GLU A 314 -2.22 -1.13 43.01
C GLU A 314 -1.55 -1.44 41.67
N PHE A 315 -1.77 -2.62 41.10
CA PHE A 315 -1.22 -3.00 39.80
C PHE A 315 -1.91 -2.22 38.68
N VAL A 316 -3.23 -2.07 38.78
CA VAL A 316 -4.03 -1.32 37.80
C VAL A 316 -3.66 0.15 37.80
N ASP A 317 -3.58 0.78 38.97
CA ASP A 317 -3.19 2.19 39.08
C ASP A 317 -1.77 2.43 38.56
N SER A 318 -0.82 1.58 38.97
CA SER A 318 0.58 1.67 38.52
C SER A 318 0.72 1.50 37.01
N TYR A 319 -0.03 0.58 36.41
CA TYR A 319 -0.06 0.40 34.96
C TYR A 319 -0.59 1.65 34.24
N LEU A 320 -1.66 2.26 34.75
CA LEU A 320 -2.25 3.45 34.14
C LEU A 320 -1.34 4.68 34.28
N GLU A 321 -0.62 4.83 35.39
CA GLU A 321 0.46 5.82 35.55
C GLU A 321 1.63 5.54 34.59
N PHE A 322 2.05 4.29 34.43
CA PHE A 322 3.08 3.91 33.45
C PHE A 322 2.66 4.29 32.02
N VAL A 323 1.42 3.96 31.62
CA VAL A 323 0.89 4.35 30.30
C VAL A 323 0.81 5.86 30.15
N LYS A 324 0.43 6.58 31.22
CA LYS A 324 0.42 8.06 31.25
C LYS A 324 1.83 8.61 31.04
N ALA A 325 2.83 8.13 31.76
CA ALA A 325 4.23 8.54 31.58
C ALA A 325 4.72 8.31 30.15
N ARG A 326 4.43 7.14 29.57
CA ARG A 326 4.75 6.81 28.16
C ARG A 326 4.04 7.69 27.14
N SER A 327 2.91 8.27 27.51
CA SER A 327 2.17 9.22 26.68
C SER A 327 2.59 10.68 26.87
N GLY A 328 3.68 10.94 27.60
CA GLY A 328 4.15 12.29 27.92
C GLY A 328 3.27 12.96 28.98
N ASP A 329 2.92 12.21 30.01
CA ASP A 329 2.03 12.61 31.13
C ASP A 329 0.59 12.99 30.73
N ILE A 330 0.12 12.51 29.57
CA ILE A 330 -1.24 12.78 29.07
C ILE A 330 -2.21 11.67 29.47
N VAL A 331 -3.32 12.02 30.11
CA VAL A 331 -4.44 11.08 30.29
C VAL A 331 -5.37 11.15 29.07
N HIS A 332 -5.66 10.02 28.45
CA HIS A 332 -6.44 9.97 27.21
C HIS A 332 -7.37 8.75 27.10
N ASN A 333 -8.14 8.65 26.02
CA ASN A 333 -9.03 7.50 25.73
C ASN A 333 -8.39 6.10 25.83
N GLY A 334 -7.05 5.98 25.81
CA GLY A 334 -6.36 4.71 26.01
C GLY A 334 -6.55 4.21 27.44
N HIS A 335 -6.34 5.10 28.42
CA HIS A 335 -6.64 4.87 29.84
C HIS A 335 -8.10 4.51 30.04
N SER A 336 -9.02 5.29 29.47
CA SER A 336 -10.46 5.01 29.61
C SER A 336 -10.85 3.64 29.04
N ASN A 337 -10.24 3.22 27.94
CA ASN A 337 -10.51 1.91 27.34
C ASN A 337 -9.94 0.77 28.18
N ALA A 338 -8.68 0.89 28.65
CA ALA A 338 -8.06 -0.12 29.51
C ALA A 338 -8.82 -0.27 30.84
N ALA A 339 -9.06 0.86 31.52
CA ALA A 339 -9.85 0.91 32.75
C ALA A 339 -11.28 0.39 32.54
N GLY A 340 -11.91 0.66 31.39
CA GLY A 340 -13.25 0.15 31.09
C GLY A 340 -13.31 -1.37 30.93
N VAL A 341 -12.28 -1.98 30.35
CA VAL A 341 -12.16 -3.44 30.27
C VAL A 341 -12.04 -4.04 31.68
N ILE A 342 -11.09 -3.54 32.46
CA ILE A 342 -10.79 -4.03 33.82
C ILE A 342 -12.01 -3.84 34.72
N CYS A 343 -12.61 -2.65 34.72
CA CYS A 343 -13.86 -2.37 35.43
C CYS A 343 -14.98 -3.34 35.03
N GLY A 344 -15.09 -3.72 33.75
CA GLY A 344 -16.09 -4.67 33.29
C GLY A 344 -15.84 -6.12 33.74
N MET A 345 -14.61 -6.47 34.13
CA MET A 345 -14.28 -7.78 34.68
C MET A 345 -14.49 -7.83 36.20
N CYS A 346 -14.24 -6.73 36.90
CA CYS A 346 -14.37 -6.62 38.36
C CYS A 346 -15.71 -6.04 38.84
N ARG A 347 -16.63 -5.72 37.93
CA ARG A 347 -17.93 -5.15 38.28
C ARG A 347 -18.74 -6.12 39.16
N GLU A 348 -19.36 -5.57 40.20
CA GLU A 348 -20.27 -6.29 41.07
C GLU A 348 -21.38 -7.02 40.29
N ILE A 349 -21.69 -8.24 40.72
CA ILE A 349 -22.71 -9.15 40.18
C ILE A 349 -22.45 -9.68 38.75
N GLU A 350 -21.99 -8.85 37.82
CA GLU A 350 -21.88 -9.21 36.39
C GLU A 350 -20.43 -9.39 35.91
N GLY A 351 -19.45 -8.97 36.69
CA GLY A 351 -18.03 -9.08 36.34
C GLY A 351 -17.55 -10.52 36.35
N TYR A 352 -16.81 -10.93 35.33
CA TYR A 352 -16.30 -12.30 35.24
C TYR A 352 -15.37 -12.67 36.42
N LEU A 353 -14.50 -11.75 36.83
CA LEU A 353 -13.61 -11.94 37.97
C LEU A 353 -14.37 -11.84 39.30
N TRP A 354 -15.32 -10.91 39.41
CA TRP A 354 -16.15 -10.75 40.60
C TRP A 354 -16.87 -12.04 41.00
N GLN A 355 -17.41 -12.75 40.01
CA GLN A 355 -18.29 -13.91 40.22
C GLN A 355 -17.56 -15.23 40.52
N GLN A 356 -16.22 -15.26 40.48
CA GLN A 356 -15.44 -16.49 40.64
C GLN A 356 -14.33 -16.37 41.71
N PRO A 357 -14.68 -16.00 42.96
CA PRO A 357 -13.71 -15.90 44.05
C PRO A 357 -12.94 -17.21 44.29
N GLU A 358 -13.62 -18.35 44.22
CA GLU A 358 -13.06 -19.68 44.47
C GLU A 358 -11.94 -20.08 43.50
N ILE A 359 -11.96 -19.53 42.28
CA ILE A 359 -10.94 -19.79 41.26
C ILE A 359 -9.77 -18.80 41.39
N PHE A 360 -10.05 -17.52 41.63
CA PHE A 360 -9.07 -16.45 41.46
C PHE A 360 -8.46 -15.91 42.75
N ALA A 361 -9.12 -16.04 43.91
CA ALA A 361 -8.63 -15.45 45.16
C ALA A 361 -7.25 -15.98 45.57
N SER A 362 -7.06 -17.31 45.50
CA SER A 362 -5.79 -17.97 45.85
C SER A 362 -4.64 -17.60 44.89
N ARG A 363 -4.95 -17.22 43.64
CA ARG A 363 -3.94 -16.86 42.63
C ARG A 363 -3.19 -15.58 42.96
N VAL A 364 -3.79 -14.69 43.74
CA VAL A 364 -3.22 -13.38 44.09
C VAL A 364 -3.18 -13.12 45.58
N GLU A 365 -3.29 -14.17 46.40
CA GLU A 365 -3.32 -14.07 47.86
C GLU A 365 -2.12 -13.27 48.41
N GLN A 366 -0.92 -13.53 47.89
CA GLN A 366 0.32 -12.80 48.23
C GLN A 366 0.26 -11.28 47.97
N PHE A 367 -0.65 -10.81 47.12
CA PHE A 367 -0.85 -9.40 46.78
C PHE A 367 -2.10 -8.79 47.42
N SER A 368 -2.93 -9.61 48.07
CA SER A 368 -4.20 -9.18 48.66
C SER A 368 -4.02 -8.17 49.80
N LYS A 369 -2.91 -8.24 50.53
CA LYS A 369 -2.65 -7.47 51.77
C LYS A 369 -3.79 -7.64 52.79
N GLY A 370 -4.35 -8.84 52.90
CA GLY A 370 -5.43 -9.16 53.85
C GLY A 370 -6.83 -8.72 53.40
N ARG A 371 -6.99 -8.13 52.21
CA ARG A 371 -8.31 -7.81 51.63
C ARG A 371 -8.95 -9.05 51.02
N SER A 372 -10.25 -9.19 51.18
CA SER A 372 -11.04 -10.20 50.48
C SER A 372 -11.05 -9.96 48.97
N TRP A 373 -11.39 -11.02 48.22
CA TRP A 373 -11.50 -10.95 46.76
C TRP A 373 -12.50 -9.88 46.27
N LEU A 374 -13.65 -9.76 46.94
CA LEU A 374 -14.68 -8.80 46.57
C LEU A 374 -14.23 -7.36 46.87
N GLU A 375 -13.52 -7.13 47.97
CA GLU A 375 -12.92 -5.83 48.28
C GLU A 375 -11.87 -5.43 47.23
N LEU A 376 -11.00 -6.37 46.82
CA LEU A 376 -10.02 -6.15 45.75
C LEU A 376 -10.70 -5.72 44.44
N CYS A 377 -11.75 -6.45 44.03
CA CYS A 377 -12.52 -6.10 42.83
C CYS A 377 -13.22 -4.74 42.96
N ALA A 378 -13.84 -4.44 44.11
CA ALA A 378 -14.53 -3.18 44.36
C ALA A 378 -13.57 -1.98 44.30
N GLN A 379 -12.43 -2.07 44.99
CA GLN A 379 -11.39 -1.03 44.96
C GLN A 379 -10.82 -0.83 43.55
N THR A 380 -10.61 -1.93 42.81
CA THR A 380 -10.17 -1.86 41.42
C THR A 380 -11.18 -1.12 40.53
N VAL A 381 -12.48 -1.35 40.74
CA VAL A 381 -13.54 -0.63 40.02
C VAL A 381 -13.48 0.87 40.34
N GLU A 382 -13.25 1.26 41.59
CA GLU A 382 -13.10 2.67 41.98
C GLU A 382 -11.91 3.35 41.29
N VAL A 383 -10.75 2.69 41.30
CA VAL A 383 -9.54 3.14 40.58
C VAL A 383 -9.87 3.33 39.09
N CYS A 384 -10.45 2.32 38.45
CA CYS A 384 -10.80 2.38 37.03
C CYS A 384 -11.76 3.53 36.72
N ARG A 385 -12.80 3.73 37.54
CA ARG A 385 -13.76 4.84 37.39
C ARG A 385 -13.11 6.21 37.56
N SER A 386 -12.14 6.34 38.48
CA SER A 386 -11.35 7.57 38.63
C SER A 386 -10.59 7.90 37.35
N TRP A 387 -9.91 6.91 36.76
CA TRP A 387 -9.19 7.08 35.50
C TRP A 387 -10.09 7.37 34.30
N GLN A 388 -11.25 6.71 34.20
CA GLN A 388 -12.24 6.99 33.16
C GLN A 388 -12.75 8.42 33.23
N ARG A 389 -13.07 8.93 34.44
CA ARG A 389 -13.45 10.34 34.64
C ARG A 389 -12.34 11.29 34.22
N LYS A 390 -11.09 11.04 34.64
CA LYS A 390 -9.93 11.88 34.27
C LYS A 390 -9.66 11.88 32.77
N ALA A 391 -9.93 10.77 32.08
CA ALA A 391 -9.71 10.60 30.64
C ALA A 391 -10.86 11.10 29.76
N ALA A 392 -12.03 11.36 30.34
CA ALA A 392 -13.25 11.70 29.60
C ALA A 392 -13.00 12.89 28.64
N GLY A 393 -13.30 12.68 27.35
CA GLY A 393 -13.13 13.69 26.31
C GLY A 393 -11.68 13.97 25.88
N LYS A 394 -10.67 13.41 26.56
CA LYS A 394 -9.26 13.71 26.31
C LYS A 394 -8.64 12.79 25.26
N LYS A 395 -7.84 13.38 24.37
CA LYS A 395 -7.13 12.67 23.29
C LYS A 395 -5.62 12.82 23.49
N SER A 396 -4.86 11.78 23.18
CA SER A 396 -3.39 11.79 23.24
C SER A 396 -2.76 12.73 22.18
N ARG A 397 -3.55 13.08 21.16
CA ARG A 397 -3.21 13.98 20.06
C ARG A 397 -4.48 14.55 19.44
N ASP A 398 -4.37 15.68 18.76
CA ASP A 398 -5.40 16.11 17.81
C ASP A 398 -5.23 15.36 16.48
N PRO A 399 -6.18 14.49 16.08
CA PRO A 399 -6.12 13.82 14.79
C PRO A 399 -6.29 14.76 13.58
N LYS A 400 -6.82 15.98 13.76
CA LYS A 400 -7.00 16.96 12.67
C LYS A 400 -5.73 17.72 12.38
N ALA A 401 -4.86 17.96 13.38
CA ALA A 401 -3.59 18.65 13.22
C ALA A 401 -2.74 18.16 12.03
N ILE A 402 -2.64 16.84 11.85
CA ILE A 402 -1.86 16.24 10.74
C ILE A 402 -2.51 16.41 9.35
N LEU A 403 -3.79 16.80 9.31
CA LEU A 403 -4.56 17.01 8.09
C LEU A 403 -4.70 18.50 7.75
N GLN A 404 -4.23 19.40 8.63
CA GLN A 404 -4.33 20.84 8.41
C GLN A 404 -3.74 21.32 7.08
N PRO A 405 -2.60 20.80 6.59
CA PRO A 405 -2.09 21.18 5.28
C PRO A 405 -3.10 20.93 4.15
N LEU A 406 -3.83 19.81 4.19
CA LEU A 406 -4.92 19.56 3.24
C LEU A 406 -6.10 20.48 3.49
N PHE A 407 -6.49 20.68 4.75
CA PHE A 407 -7.62 21.53 5.10
C PHE A 407 -7.42 23.00 4.73
N ALA A 408 -6.19 23.46 4.57
CA ALA A 408 -5.88 24.81 4.10
C ALA A 408 -6.02 24.97 2.56
N MET A 409 -6.09 23.87 1.81
CA MET A 409 -6.23 23.91 0.35
C MET A 409 -7.65 24.28 -0.08
N SER A 410 -7.76 24.96 -1.22
CA SER A 410 -9.02 25.28 -1.88
C SER A 410 -9.73 24.01 -2.38
N ASP A 411 -9.01 23.10 -3.04
CA ASP A 411 -9.48 21.74 -3.35
C ASP A 411 -8.72 20.71 -2.50
N MET A 412 -9.33 20.27 -1.39
CA MET A 412 -8.76 19.28 -0.48
C MET A 412 -8.60 17.89 -1.12
N LEU A 413 -9.36 17.60 -2.19
CA LEU A 413 -9.30 16.32 -2.88
C LEU A 413 -8.25 16.30 -4.00
N HIS A 414 -7.71 17.46 -4.39
CA HIS A 414 -6.74 17.58 -5.49
C HIS A 414 -5.50 16.70 -5.31
N PRO A 415 -4.83 16.64 -4.14
CA PRO A 415 -3.65 15.78 -3.97
C PRO A 415 -3.93 14.29 -4.19
N PHE A 416 -5.16 13.85 -3.92
CA PHE A 416 -5.57 12.47 -4.17
C PHE A 416 -5.81 12.19 -5.65
N LYS A 417 -6.39 13.15 -6.38
CA LYS A 417 -6.53 13.08 -7.84
C LYS A 417 -5.15 13.00 -8.49
N GLU A 418 -4.21 13.86 -8.07
CA GLU A 418 -2.82 13.78 -8.53
C GLU A 418 -2.16 12.44 -8.21
N ALA A 419 -2.37 11.91 -7.00
CA ALA A 419 -1.82 10.62 -6.62
C ALA A 419 -2.34 9.49 -7.51
N ILE A 420 -3.63 9.51 -7.87
CA ILE A 420 -4.22 8.56 -8.84
C ILE A 420 -3.55 8.71 -10.21
N MET A 421 -3.38 9.95 -10.72
CA MET A 421 -2.68 10.20 -11.99
C MET A 421 -1.23 9.70 -11.97
N LYS A 422 -0.50 9.97 -10.88
CA LYS A 422 0.89 9.51 -10.70
C LYS A 422 0.97 7.98 -10.65
N LEU A 423 -0.01 7.30 -10.05
CA LEU A 423 -0.12 5.84 -10.07
C LEU A 423 -0.40 5.31 -11.49
N ASP A 424 -1.26 5.97 -12.26
CA ASP A 424 -1.53 5.58 -13.66
C ASP A 424 -0.28 5.76 -14.54
N LEU A 425 0.48 6.85 -14.37
CA LEU A 425 1.77 7.06 -15.03
C LEU A 425 2.79 5.99 -14.62
N ALA A 426 2.86 5.63 -13.33
CA ALA A 426 3.72 4.56 -12.85
C ALA A 426 3.32 3.19 -13.42
N ALA A 427 2.02 2.94 -13.59
CA ALA A 427 1.52 1.74 -14.24
C ALA A 427 1.87 1.68 -15.73
N ALA A 428 1.82 2.82 -16.44
CA ALA A 428 2.20 2.92 -17.85
C ALA A 428 3.72 2.74 -18.06
N ALA A 429 4.53 3.18 -17.09
CA ALA A 429 5.99 2.99 -17.12
C ALA A 429 6.43 1.57 -16.72
N ALA A 430 5.59 0.82 -16.03
CA ALA A 430 5.86 -0.57 -15.66
C ALA A 430 5.73 -1.52 -16.87
N SER A 431 6.41 -2.67 -16.81
CA SER A 431 6.28 -3.69 -17.86
C SER A 431 4.80 -4.08 -18.06
N PRO A 432 4.29 -4.09 -19.31
CA PRO A 432 2.95 -4.56 -19.61
C PRO A 432 2.72 -5.99 -19.09
N GLY A 433 1.56 -6.23 -18.48
CA GLY A 433 1.19 -7.53 -17.91
C GLY A 433 1.92 -7.88 -16.60
N SER A 434 2.75 -6.97 -16.06
CA SER A 434 3.48 -7.24 -14.82
C SER A 434 2.62 -7.08 -13.57
N VAL A 435 3.00 -7.80 -12.51
CA VAL A 435 2.40 -7.65 -11.16
C VAL A 435 2.55 -6.22 -10.63
N HIS A 436 3.60 -5.50 -11.02
CA HIS A 436 3.82 -4.10 -10.63
C HIS A 436 2.82 -3.16 -11.30
N GLN A 437 2.61 -3.30 -12.61
CA GLN A 437 1.57 -2.56 -13.33
C GLN A 437 0.19 -2.81 -12.69
N ALA A 438 -0.16 -4.07 -12.46
CA ALA A 438 -1.42 -4.44 -11.83
C ALA A 438 -1.56 -3.90 -10.39
N THR A 439 -0.46 -3.86 -9.63
CA THR A 439 -0.43 -3.29 -8.27
C THR A 439 -0.69 -1.80 -8.27
N TYR A 440 -0.11 -1.03 -9.19
CA TYR A 440 -0.38 0.42 -9.28
C TYR A 440 -1.83 0.70 -9.65
N LYS A 441 -2.39 -0.06 -10.60
CA LYS A 441 -3.80 0.06 -10.99
C LYS A 441 -4.77 -0.34 -9.88
N ARG A 442 -4.45 -1.39 -9.13
CA ARG A 442 -5.16 -1.76 -7.90
C ARG A 442 -5.14 -0.62 -6.88
N ASP A 443 -3.96 -0.10 -6.56
CA ASP A 443 -3.78 0.93 -5.55
C ASP A 443 -4.51 2.24 -5.94
N ALA A 444 -4.53 2.58 -7.24
CA ALA A 444 -5.29 3.71 -7.77
C ALA A 444 -6.81 3.50 -7.62
N LEU A 445 -7.31 2.29 -7.88
CA LEU A 445 -8.72 1.96 -7.66
C LEU A 445 -9.10 1.98 -6.18
N ILE A 446 -8.24 1.45 -5.29
CA ILE A 446 -8.44 1.52 -3.84
C ILE A 446 -8.59 2.99 -3.41
N LEU A 447 -7.71 3.86 -3.89
CA LEU A 447 -7.75 5.28 -3.55
C LEU A 447 -9.03 5.94 -4.10
N GLY A 448 -9.39 5.66 -5.36
CA GLY A 448 -10.64 6.10 -5.97
C GLY A 448 -11.85 5.69 -5.13
N LEU A 449 -12.03 4.41 -4.84
CA LEU A 449 -13.16 3.94 -4.02
C LEU A 449 -13.19 4.61 -2.65
N CYS A 450 -12.04 4.84 -1.99
CA CYS A 450 -12.03 5.52 -0.70
C CYS A 450 -12.52 6.98 -0.76
N LEU A 451 -12.40 7.64 -1.91
CA LEU A 451 -12.89 9.01 -2.12
C LEU A 451 -14.39 9.04 -2.41
N PHE A 452 -14.88 8.12 -3.24
CA PHE A 452 -16.29 8.09 -3.67
C PHE A 452 -17.20 7.36 -2.69
N ASN A 453 -16.72 6.27 -2.10
CA ASN A 453 -17.41 5.48 -1.08
C ASN A 453 -16.48 5.38 0.14
N PRO A 454 -16.49 6.37 1.04
CA PRO A 454 -15.52 6.49 2.14
C PRO A 454 -15.81 5.49 3.27
N LEU A 455 -15.78 4.20 2.95
CA LEU A 455 -16.07 3.06 3.82
C LEU A 455 -15.01 2.92 4.92
N ARG A 456 -15.38 2.20 5.99
CA ARG A 456 -14.45 1.92 7.09
C ARG A 456 -13.39 0.91 6.63
N HIS A 457 -12.22 0.99 7.25
CA HIS A 457 -11.06 0.13 6.96
C HIS A 457 -11.39 -1.36 6.85
N ARG A 458 -12.14 -1.92 7.80
CA ARG A 458 -12.55 -3.34 7.78
C ARG A 458 -13.38 -3.66 6.54
N THR A 459 -14.41 -2.87 6.26
CA THR A 459 -15.36 -3.09 5.16
C THR A 459 -14.63 -3.17 3.81
N LEU A 460 -13.71 -2.24 3.55
CA LEU A 460 -12.86 -2.29 2.35
C LEU A 460 -11.95 -3.54 2.31
N THR A 461 -11.43 -3.96 3.47
CA THR A 461 -10.51 -5.11 3.56
C THR A 461 -11.21 -6.44 3.26
N ILE A 462 -12.51 -6.55 3.56
CA ILE A 462 -13.30 -7.76 3.33
C ILE A 462 -14.07 -7.75 2.01
N THR A 463 -13.95 -6.69 1.20
CA THR A 463 -14.71 -6.56 -0.04
C THR A 463 -14.34 -7.67 -1.02
N LYS A 464 -15.35 -8.40 -1.49
CA LYS A 464 -15.25 -9.51 -2.42
C LYS A 464 -15.66 -9.10 -3.84
N TYR A 465 -15.04 -9.74 -4.81
CA TYR A 465 -15.46 -9.76 -6.20
C TYR A 465 -15.51 -11.20 -6.69
N ILE A 466 -16.69 -11.61 -7.13
CA ILE A 466 -16.92 -12.90 -7.77
C ILE A 466 -17.42 -12.60 -9.17
N GLU A 467 -16.73 -13.18 -10.15
CA GLU A 467 -17.07 -13.01 -11.56
C GLU A 467 -18.52 -13.46 -11.83
N PRO A 468 -19.25 -12.73 -12.70
CA PRO A 468 -20.57 -13.16 -13.12
C PRO A 468 -20.56 -14.62 -13.57
N LYS A 469 -21.56 -15.40 -13.13
CA LYS A 469 -21.71 -16.83 -13.45
C LYS A 469 -20.67 -17.78 -12.85
N LYS A 470 -19.67 -17.29 -12.09
CA LYS A 470 -18.77 -18.17 -11.32
C LYS A 470 -19.51 -18.70 -10.09
N ALA A 471 -19.62 -20.04 -9.98
CA ALA A 471 -20.20 -20.67 -8.81
C ALA A 471 -19.38 -20.34 -7.55
N SER A 472 -20.03 -19.81 -6.51
CA SER A 472 -19.40 -19.51 -5.23
C SER A 472 -20.41 -19.59 -4.10
N GLN A 473 -19.96 -20.04 -2.93
CA GLN A 473 -20.74 -19.97 -1.69
C GLN A 473 -20.76 -18.56 -1.08
N SER A 474 -19.93 -17.64 -1.59
CA SER A 474 -19.89 -16.25 -1.16
C SER A 474 -20.69 -15.37 -2.12
N THR A 475 -21.20 -14.25 -1.60
CA THR A 475 -21.80 -13.20 -2.41
C THR A 475 -20.73 -12.18 -2.83
N SER A 476 -20.81 -11.68 -4.07
CA SER A 476 -19.95 -10.57 -4.51
C SER A 476 -20.40 -9.29 -3.84
N ASN A 477 -19.47 -8.48 -3.30
CA ASN A 477 -19.78 -7.15 -2.76
C ASN A 477 -19.79 -6.08 -3.86
N LEU A 478 -18.88 -6.21 -4.84
CA LEU A 478 -18.88 -5.38 -6.04
C LEU A 478 -19.61 -6.12 -7.15
N TYR A 479 -20.62 -5.49 -7.74
CA TYR A 479 -21.38 -6.06 -8.86
C TYR A 479 -21.84 -4.96 -9.82
N GLN A 480 -22.18 -5.37 -11.04
CA GLN A 480 -22.82 -4.51 -12.03
C GLN A 480 -24.33 -4.80 -11.99
N ALA A 481 -25.15 -3.75 -11.90
CA ALA A 481 -26.60 -3.85 -12.00
C ALA A 481 -27.04 -3.98 -13.47
N ASP A 482 -28.32 -4.28 -13.69
CA ASP A 482 -28.88 -4.53 -15.03
C ASP A 482 -28.76 -3.32 -15.97
N ASP A 483 -28.69 -2.11 -15.41
CA ASP A 483 -28.49 -0.85 -16.14
C ASP A 483 -27.01 -0.57 -16.50
N GLY A 484 -26.11 -1.51 -16.18
CA GLY A 484 -24.66 -1.38 -16.40
C GLY A 484 -23.94 -0.55 -15.34
N GLN A 485 -24.63 0.02 -14.35
CA GLN A 485 -23.99 0.77 -13.28
C GLN A 485 -23.32 -0.18 -12.28
N TRP A 486 -22.15 0.20 -11.77
CA TRP A 486 -21.46 -0.54 -10.73
C TRP A 486 -21.98 -0.17 -9.34
N TRP A 487 -22.14 -1.17 -8.48
CA TRP A 487 -22.67 -1.02 -7.12
C TRP A 487 -21.81 -1.74 -6.09
N LEU A 488 -21.82 -1.20 -4.87
CA LEU A 488 -21.29 -1.86 -3.68
C LEU A 488 -22.45 -2.26 -2.77
N ARG A 489 -22.47 -3.54 -2.38
CA ARG A 489 -23.38 -4.06 -1.37
C ARG A 489 -22.65 -4.71 -0.19
N PHE A 490 -23.19 -4.51 0.99
CA PHE A 490 -22.75 -5.17 2.22
C PHE A 490 -23.95 -5.45 3.11
N GLU A 491 -23.95 -6.62 3.74
CA GLU A 491 -24.96 -6.95 4.73
C GLU A 491 -24.78 -6.05 5.96
N LYS A 492 -25.86 -5.79 6.69
CA LYS A 492 -25.84 -5.10 7.99
C LYS A 492 -24.72 -5.65 8.89
N GLY A 493 -24.58 -6.98 8.94
CA GLY A 493 -23.55 -7.67 9.72
C GLY A 493 -22.09 -7.41 9.30
N ASP A 494 -21.82 -6.89 8.11
CA ASP A 494 -20.47 -6.56 7.68
C ASP A 494 -19.94 -5.28 8.34
N PHE A 495 -20.83 -4.45 8.87
CA PHE A 495 -20.49 -3.24 9.61
C PHE A 495 -20.32 -3.50 11.11
N LYS A 496 -19.52 -2.63 11.75
CA LYS A 496 -19.29 -2.67 13.20
C LYS A 496 -20.52 -2.26 14.02
N ASN A 497 -21.37 -1.41 13.45
CA ASN A 497 -22.55 -0.86 14.10
C ASN A 497 -23.81 -1.38 13.39
N ASP A 498 -23.90 -2.70 13.23
CA ASP A 498 -25.04 -3.35 12.60
C ASP A 498 -26.36 -2.98 13.27
N GLU A 499 -26.39 -2.78 14.59
CA GLU A 499 -27.59 -2.33 15.32
C GLU A 499 -28.02 -0.89 15.00
N SER A 500 -27.18 -0.08 14.32
CA SER A 500 -27.45 1.35 14.14
C SER A 500 -28.24 1.71 12.88
N LYS A 501 -28.41 0.77 11.95
CA LYS A 501 -29.24 0.89 10.75
C LYS A 501 -29.89 -0.46 10.46
N ASP A 502 -31.14 -0.45 10.02
CA ASP A 502 -31.90 -1.69 9.75
C ASP A 502 -31.77 -2.21 8.33
N GLU A 503 -31.22 -1.39 7.44
CA GLU A 503 -31.04 -1.72 6.04
C GLU A 503 -29.61 -2.16 5.73
N ASP A 504 -29.49 -3.10 4.79
CA ASP A 504 -28.22 -3.44 4.15
C ASP A 504 -27.65 -2.22 3.42
N TYR A 505 -26.32 -2.13 3.38
CA TYR A 505 -25.69 -1.08 2.60
C TYR A 505 -25.77 -1.46 1.12
N SER A 506 -26.39 -0.59 0.33
CA SER A 506 -26.33 -0.63 -1.12
C SER A 506 -26.06 0.77 -1.63
N SER A 507 -24.99 0.95 -2.39
CA SER A 507 -24.61 2.26 -2.93
C SER A 507 -24.14 2.14 -4.37
N PRO A 508 -24.62 3.03 -5.26
CA PRO A 508 -24.03 3.13 -6.59
C PRO A 508 -22.60 3.65 -6.47
N ILE A 509 -21.77 3.22 -7.42
CA ILE A 509 -20.47 3.81 -7.70
C ILE A 509 -20.65 4.83 -8.83
N THR A 510 -19.93 5.94 -8.79
CA THR A 510 -19.95 6.91 -9.88
C THR A 510 -19.53 6.28 -11.20
N ARG A 511 -20.17 6.71 -12.30
CA ARG A 511 -19.85 6.25 -13.66
C ARG A 511 -18.40 6.57 -14.05
N ASP A 512 -17.82 7.63 -13.46
CA ASP A 512 -16.42 8.01 -13.70
C ASP A 512 -15.41 6.94 -13.22
N LEU A 513 -15.82 6.06 -12.31
CA LEU A 513 -14.99 4.95 -11.85
C LEU A 513 -15.23 3.64 -12.62
N SER A 514 -16.33 3.53 -13.37
CA SER A 514 -16.72 2.28 -14.04
C SER A 514 -15.63 1.77 -14.97
N HIS A 515 -15.08 2.63 -15.82
CA HIS A 515 -13.98 2.26 -16.71
C HIS A 515 -12.73 1.77 -15.95
N ARG A 516 -12.41 2.37 -14.80
CA ARG A 516 -11.28 1.92 -13.96
C ARG A 516 -11.57 0.57 -13.31
N ILE A 517 -12.82 0.34 -12.89
CA ILE A 517 -13.25 -0.93 -12.32
C ILE A 517 -13.15 -2.02 -13.37
N GLU A 518 -13.74 -1.84 -14.55
CA GLU A 518 -13.71 -2.79 -15.66
C GLU A 518 -12.27 -3.11 -16.07
N GLN A 519 -11.45 -2.07 -16.34
CA GLN A 519 -10.05 -2.25 -16.68
C GLN A 519 -9.29 -3.00 -15.58
N TYR A 520 -9.57 -2.70 -14.31
CA TYR A 520 -8.95 -3.42 -13.20
C TYR A 520 -9.37 -4.89 -13.17
N LEU A 521 -10.67 -5.18 -13.26
CA LEU A 521 -11.21 -6.53 -13.13
C LEU A 521 -10.83 -7.42 -14.31
N GLU A 522 -10.81 -6.89 -15.53
CA GLU A 522 -10.56 -7.65 -16.75
C GLU A 522 -9.07 -7.82 -17.05
N VAL A 523 -8.26 -6.78 -16.79
CA VAL A 523 -6.84 -6.77 -17.21
C VAL A 523 -5.90 -7.03 -16.04
N PHE A 524 -6.11 -6.35 -14.91
CA PHE A 524 -5.10 -6.27 -13.85
C PHE A 524 -5.33 -7.24 -12.69
N ARG A 525 -6.57 -7.48 -12.29
CA ARG A 525 -6.91 -8.43 -11.22
C ARG A 525 -6.50 -9.85 -11.59
N PRO A 526 -6.70 -10.37 -12.83
CA PRO A 526 -6.27 -11.71 -13.22
C PRO A 526 -4.75 -11.92 -13.01
N ILE A 527 -3.95 -10.90 -13.26
CA ILE A 527 -2.49 -10.93 -13.03
C ILE A 527 -2.17 -11.10 -11.53
N LEU A 528 -2.94 -10.47 -10.65
CA LEU A 528 -2.72 -10.54 -9.20
C LEU A 528 -3.17 -11.86 -8.57
N VAL A 529 -4.22 -12.48 -9.13
CA VAL A 529 -4.77 -13.76 -8.66
C VAL A 529 -4.19 -14.97 -9.39
N ARG A 530 -3.23 -14.81 -10.30
CA ARG A 530 -2.67 -15.91 -11.10
C ARG A 530 -2.13 -17.10 -10.30
N ASN A 531 -1.71 -16.87 -9.05
CA ASN A 531 -1.21 -17.92 -8.15
C ASN A 531 -2.31 -18.50 -7.25
N ASN A 532 -3.52 -17.94 -7.28
CA ASN A 532 -4.69 -18.36 -6.53
C ASN A 532 -5.95 -17.88 -7.28
N THR A 533 -6.32 -18.58 -8.36
CA THR A 533 -7.41 -18.18 -9.27
C THR A 533 -8.79 -18.21 -8.59
N GLU A 534 -8.90 -18.90 -7.47
CA GLU A 534 -10.10 -18.98 -6.63
C GLU A 534 -10.20 -17.84 -5.60
N ALA A 535 -9.25 -16.89 -5.62
CA ALA A 535 -9.31 -15.71 -4.77
C ALA A 535 -10.58 -14.90 -5.04
N ILE A 536 -11.41 -14.76 -4.01
CA ILE A 536 -12.67 -13.99 -4.04
C ILE A 536 -12.51 -12.53 -3.63
N TYR A 537 -11.32 -12.10 -3.22
CA TYR A 537 -11.09 -10.73 -2.73
C TYR A 537 -11.08 -9.74 -3.90
N LEU A 538 -11.73 -8.59 -3.75
CA LEU A 538 -11.66 -7.51 -4.75
C LEU A 538 -10.23 -6.99 -4.86
N PHE A 539 -9.55 -6.84 -3.73
CA PHE A 539 -8.17 -6.35 -3.66
C PHE A 539 -7.22 -7.43 -3.11
N PRO A 540 -6.74 -8.35 -3.94
CA PRO A 540 -5.74 -9.33 -3.55
C PRO A 540 -4.35 -8.69 -3.43
N ASN A 541 -3.49 -9.33 -2.63
CA ASN A 541 -2.07 -9.07 -2.58
C ASN A 541 -1.38 -9.70 -3.83
N ARG A 542 -0.06 -9.56 -3.95
CA ARG A 542 0.71 -10.05 -5.11
C ARG A 542 0.76 -11.59 -5.26
N HIS A 543 0.30 -12.32 -4.25
CA HIS A 543 0.24 -13.77 -4.19
C HIS A 543 -1.19 -14.30 -4.41
N GLY A 544 -2.17 -13.42 -4.58
CA GLY A 544 -3.58 -13.79 -4.73
C GLY A 544 -4.36 -13.84 -3.42
N ASP A 545 -3.73 -13.68 -2.24
CA ASP A 545 -4.46 -13.69 -0.97
C ASP A 545 -5.04 -12.32 -0.60
N GLN A 546 -5.83 -12.26 0.47
CA GLN A 546 -6.32 -11.00 1.04
C GLN A 546 -5.16 -10.02 1.30
N ILE A 547 -5.35 -8.74 1.00
CA ILE A 547 -4.42 -7.70 1.45
C ILE A 547 -4.43 -7.64 2.98
N ASN A 548 -3.23 -7.69 3.57
CA ASN A 548 -3.06 -7.71 5.02
C ASN A 548 -3.70 -6.48 5.70
N ASP A 549 -3.39 -5.29 5.19
CA ASP A 549 -3.88 -4.03 5.74
C ASP A 549 -3.99 -2.97 4.63
N ILE A 550 -5.21 -2.64 4.20
CA ILE A 550 -5.47 -1.54 3.25
C ILE A 550 -5.02 -0.18 3.82
N GLY A 551 -5.04 -0.01 5.13
CA GLY A 551 -4.50 1.16 5.82
C GLY A 551 -3.00 1.34 5.60
N GLU A 552 -2.22 0.26 5.50
CA GLU A 552 -0.80 0.32 5.14
C GLU A 552 -0.59 0.61 3.65
N VAL A 553 -1.50 0.16 2.78
CA VAL A 553 -1.51 0.57 1.37
C VAL A 553 -1.67 2.09 1.28
N ILE A 554 -2.71 2.65 1.92
CA ILE A 554 -2.94 4.11 1.96
C ILE A 554 -1.77 4.86 2.60
N ALA A 555 -1.19 4.35 3.69
CA ALA A 555 -0.03 4.98 4.32
C ALA A 555 1.20 4.98 3.41
N ARG A 556 1.41 3.90 2.64
CA ARG A 556 2.47 3.86 1.62
C ARG A 556 2.19 4.85 0.49
N LEU A 557 0.96 4.92 0.00
CA LEU A 557 0.57 5.85 -1.05
C LEU A 557 0.80 7.30 -0.63
N ALA A 558 0.37 7.67 0.58
CA ALA A 558 0.59 9.02 1.09
C ALA A 558 2.08 9.40 1.13
N ARG A 559 2.93 8.51 1.66
CA ARG A 559 4.40 8.74 1.70
C ARG A 559 5.04 8.90 0.32
N ASN A 560 4.46 8.33 -0.72
CA ASN A 560 5.06 8.27 -2.05
C ASN A 560 4.43 9.24 -3.04
N PHE A 561 3.20 9.70 -2.81
CA PHE A 561 2.43 10.45 -3.82
C PHE A 561 1.66 11.66 -3.26
N ILE A 562 1.58 11.84 -1.94
CA ILE A 562 0.79 12.91 -1.29
C ILE A 562 1.70 13.65 -0.28
N PRO A 563 2.59 14.55 -0.73
CA PRO A 563 3.57 15.22 0.13
C PRO A 563 2.98 16.10 1.24
N GLU A 564 1.73 16.52 1.07
CA GLU A 564 0.99 17.38 1.99
C GLU A 564 0.71 16.68 3.33
N VAL A 565 0.66 15.34 3.35
CA VAL A 565 0.31 14.58 4.55
C VAL A 565 1.38 13.54 4.88
N ARG A 566 1.99 13.70 6.06
CA ARG A 566 2.99 12.76 6.58
C ARG A 566 2.40 11.39 6.94
N ARG A 567 1.17 11.37 7.47
CA ARG A 567 0.50 10.16 7.97
C ARG A 567 -0.96 10.13 7.55
N LEU A 568 -1.28 9.20 6.66
CA LEU A 568 -2.65 8.97 6.23
C LEU A 568 -3.03 7.51 6.37
N ARG A 569 -4.26 7.24 6.80
CA ARG A 569 -4.92 5.93 6.75
C ARG A 569 -6.36 6.11 6.29
N VAL A 570 -7.02 5.01 5.93
CA VAL A 570 -8.43 4.98 5.46
C VAL A 570 -9.36 5.83 6.31
N HIS A 571 -9.27 5.75 7.65
CA HIS A 571 -10.18 6.52 8.51
C HIS A 571 -9.95 8.04 8.41
N ALA A 572 -8.70 8.49 8.25
CA ALA A 572 -8.41 9.91 8.03
C ALA A 572 -8.94 10.37 6.66
N LEU A 573 -8.82 9.53 5.62
CA LEU A 573 -9.37 9.82 4.31
C LEU A 573 -10.91 9.99 4.34
N ARG A 574 -11.59 9.13 5.11
CA ARG A 574 -13.03 9.28 5.38
C ARG A 574 -13.39 10.63 6.03
N HIS A 575 -12.57 11.13 6.96
CA HIS A 575 -12.77 12.47 7.55
C HIS A 575 -12.53 13.59 6.55
N ILE A 576 -11.57 13.44 5.64
CA ILE A 576 -11.28 14.42 4.58
C ILE A 576 -12.48 14.53 3.63
N VAL A 577 -12.98 13.39 3.12
CA VAL A 577 -14.17 13.36 2.24
C VAL A 577 -15.38 13.98 2.93
N ALA A 578 -15.63 13.64 4.20
CA ALA A 578 -16.72 14.21 4.96
C ALA A 578 -16.62 15.74 5.15
N THR A 579 -15.40 16.22 5.40
CA THR A 579 -15.13 17.66 5.56
C THR A 579 -15.27 18.40 4.23
N ASP A 580 -14.76 17.84 3.13
CA ASP A 580 -14.90 18.40 1.78
C ASP A 580 -16.36 18.49 1.36
N PHE A 581 -17.13 17.41 1.58
CA PHE A 581 -18.55 17.39 1.30
C PHE A 581 -19.29 18.52 2.02
N LEU A 582 -19.07 18.70 3.33
CA LEU A 582 -19.75 19.74 4.10
C LEU A 582 -19.28 21.16 3.79
N ARG A 583 -18.03 21.35 3.35
CA ARG A 583 -17.58 22.67 2.87
C ARG A 583 -18.33 23.09 1.61
N ARG A 584 -18.56 22.14 0.70
CA ARG A 584 -19.31 22.38 -0.55
C ARG A 584 -20.82 22.34 -0.35
N ASN A 585 -21.28 21.67 0.71
CA ASN A 585 -22.70 21.50 1.04
C ASN A 585 -22.96 21.82 2.52
N PRO A 586 -22.86 23.10 2.94
CA PRO A 586 -23.08 23.48 4.32
C PRO A 586 -24.44 23.00 4.85
N GLY A 587 -24.46 22.49 6.10
CA GLY A 587 -25.69 22.04 6.76
C GLY A 587 -26.26 20.69 6.30
N LYS A 588 -25.76 20.07 5.22
CA LYS A 588 -26.28 18.80 4.68
C LYS A 588 -25.82 17.55 5.45
N TYR A 589 -25.97 17.56 6.78
CA TYR A 589 -25.52 16.49 7.67
C TYR A 589 -26.24 15.15 7.45
N THR A 590 -27.52 15.17 7.08
CA THR A 590 -28.30 13.96 6.79
C THR A 590 -27.75 13.23 5.56
N LEU A 591 -27.43 13.96 4.49
CA LEU A 591 -26.79 13.39 3.29
C LEU A 591 -25.41 12.82 3.63
N LEU A 592 -24.63 13.53 4.45
CA LEU A 592 -23.34 13.02 4.91
C LEU A 592 -23.49 11.73 5.75
N ALA A 593 -24.52 11.63 6.60
CA ALA A 593 -24.79 10.41 7.36
C ALA A 593 -25.16 9.23 6.47
N GLY A 594 -25.87 9.48 5.36
CA GLY A 594 -26.09 8.54 4.27
C GLY A 594 -24.77 8.09 3.63
N LEU A 595 -23.98 9.04 3.12
CA LEU A 595 -22.69 8.80 2.44
C LEU A 595 -21.70 8.02 3.31
N LEU A 596 -21.65 8.34 4.61
CA LEU A 596 -20.77 7.69 5.56
C LEU A 596 -21.35 6.35 6.05
N HIS A 597 -22.63 6.06 5.85
CA HIS A 597 -23.33 4.97 6.52
C HIS A 597 -23.08 5.00 8.04
N ASP A 598 -23.39 6.15 8.64
CA ASP A 598 -23.25 6.43 10.07
C ASP A 598 -24.57 7.00 10.62
N THR A 599 -24.70 7.13 11.94
CA THR A 599 -25.88 7.79 12.53
C THR A 599 -25.75 9.31 12.44
N LEU A 600 -26.88 10.01 12.26
CA LEU A 600 -26.91 11.47 12.23
C LEU A 600 -26.32 12.07 13.52
N ALA A 601 -26.64 11.47 14.68
CA ALA A 601 -26.08 11.88 15.97
C ALA A 601 -24.54 11.83 15.98
N THR A 602 -23.94 10.77 15.41
CA THR A 602 -22.48 10.64 15.32
C THR A 602 -21.88 11.69 14.38
N VAL A 603 -22.53 11.96 13.24
CA VAL A 603 -22.10 12.99 12.29
C VAL A 603 -22.16 14.38 12.91
N LEU A 604 -23.27 14.75 13.54
CA LEU A 604 -23.42 16.04 14.22
C LEU A 604 -22.37 16.22 15.33
N LYS A 605 -22.17 15.20 16.16
CA LYS A 605 -21.15 15.21 17.22
C LYS A 605 -19.72 15.40 16.69
N THR A 606 -19.45 15.00 15.45
CA THR A 606 -18.09 14.96 14.88
C THR A 606 -17.78 16.15 13.97
N TYR A 607 -18.78 16.66 13.24
CA TYR A 607 -18.57 17.66 12.19
C TYR A 607 -19.33 18.96 12.41
N ALA A 608 -20.32 19.00 13.30
CA ALA A 608 -21.12 20.20 13.51
C ALA A 608 -20.53 21.14 14.59
N HIS A 609 -19.20 21.24 14.66
CA HIS A 609 -18.49 22.08 15.63
C HIS A 609 -18.45 23.58 15.25
N GLY A 610 -18.83 23.93 14.01
CA GLY A 610 -18.88 25.31 13.50
C GLY A 610 -20.29 25.88 13.33
N LYS A 611 -21.30 25.30 14.00
CA LYS A 611 -22.72 25.63 13.82
C LYS A 611 -23.02 27.13 13.94
N THR A 612 -22.35 27.84 14.83
CA THR A 612 -22.66 29.26 15.10
C THR A 612 -22.26 30.15 13.91
N GLU A 613 -20.99 30.13 13.50
CA GLU A 613 -20.52 30.96 12.39
C GLU A 613 -21.22 30.62 11.07
N SER A 614 -21.42 29.33 10.78
CA SER A 614 -22.16 28.91 9.59
C SER A 614 -23.64 29.30 9.64
N ALA A 615 -24.28 29.26 10.82
CA ALA A 615 -25.65 29.73 10.99
C ALA A 615 -25.76 31.25 10.78
N PHE A 616 -24.81 32.03 11.30
CA PHE A 616 -24.79 33.48 11.10
C PHE A 616 -24.51 33.86 9.64
N ARG A 617 -23.61 33.16 8.93
CA ARG A 617 -23.43 33.39 7.47
C ARG A 617 -24.68 33.05 6.66
N ALA A 618 -25.32 31.91 6.95
CA ALA A 618 -26.56 31.54 6.28
C ALA A 618 -27.70 32.53 6.60
N HIS A 619 -27.75 33.05 7.83
CA HIS A 619 -28.68 34.10 8.21
C HIS A 619 -28.37 35.42 7.51
N GLU A 620 -27.11 35.82 7.41
CA GLU A 620 -26.65 37.00 6.67
C GLU A 620 -27.05 36.93 5.19
N GLU A 621 -26.86 35.78 4.54
CA GLU A 621 -27.34 35.55 3.17
C GLU A 621 -28.87 35.66 3.06
N ASN A 622 -29.61 35.09 4.01
CA ASN A 622 -31.08 35.21 4.04
C ASN A 622 -31.55 36.67 4.27
N MET A 623 -30.76 37.45 5.00
CA MET A 623 -31.04 38.85 5.30
C MET A 623 -30.58 39.80 4.18
N LYS A 624 -29.81 39.35 3.17
CA LYS A 624 -29.38 40.23 2.07
C LYS A 624 -30.55 40.90 1.37
N GLY A 625 -31.60 40.15 1.03
CA GLY A 625 -32.80 40.72 0.41
C GLY A 625 -33.61 41.65 1.32
N PHE A 626 -33.46 41.52 2.65
CA PHE A 626 -34.05 42.45 3.61
C PHE A 626 -33.29 43.79 3.65
N TYR A 627 -31.95 43.74 3.61
CA TYR A 627 -31.11 44.94 3.61
C TYR A 627 -31.02 45.63 2.24
N GLU A 628 -31.29 44.93 1.13
CA GLU A 628 -31.41 45.56 -0.19
C GLU A 628 -32.68 46.41 -0.34
N GLY A 629 -33.64 46.28 0.59
CA GLY A 629 -34.89 47.06 0.65
C GLY A 629 -34.90 48.17 1.70
N ILE A 630 -33.80 48.39 2.42
CA ILE A 630 -33.54 49.52 3.32
C ILE A 630 -32.49 50.40 2.64
#